data_AF-A0A0W1SFV4-F1
#
_entry.id   AF-A0A0W1SFV4-F1
#
_cell.length_a   1.000
_cell.length_b   1.000
_cell.length_c   1.000
_cell.angle_alpha   90.00
_cell.angle_beta   90.00
_cell.angle_gamma   90.00
#
_symmetry.space_group_name_H-M   'P 1'
#
loop_
_entity.id
_entity.type
_entity.pdbx_description
1 polymer ?
#
loop_
_entity_poly.entity_id
_entity_poly.type
_entity_poly.pdbx_seq_one_letter_code
_entity_poly.pdbx_strand_id
1 'polypeptide(L)'
;MSPSSRRRAQTSPVAALTALVVVFTALSGYATVLDRAHPTADRDLDSATLTAVESALTDETGVVELSRLSDARSACPDGYSCRIVVAVDDVRRVAGPPSPTGADSSVTRVSVRTEPGRVGFGKLRVVVWS
;
A
#
# COMPACT_ATOMS: atom_id res chain seq x y z
N MET A 1 40.13 -1.57 53.40
CA MET A 1 39.11 -1.88 52.38
C MET A 1 38.84 -0.61 51.58
N SER A 2 39.31 -0.57 50.32
CA SER A 2 39.27 0.61 49.46
C SER A 2 37.93 0.72 48.71
N PRO A 3 37.27 1.90 48.67
CA PRO A 3 36.06 2.11 47.90
C PRO A 3 36.41 2.68 46.51
N SER A 4 37.04 1.89 45.63
CA SER A 4 37.50 2.38 44.31
C SER A 4 36.67 1.92 43.11
N SER A 5 35.64 1.09 43.27
CA SER A 5 34.89 0.51 42.14
C SER A 5 33.53 1.14 41.82
N ARG A 6 32.90 1.90 42.74
CA ARG A 6 31.54 2.43 42.52
C ARG A 6 31.44 3.62 41.56
N ARG A 7 32.51 4.39 41.37
CA ARG A 7 32.49 5.64 40.59
C ARG A 7 32.68 5.42 39.08
N ARG A 8 33.06 4.21 38.65
CA ARG A 8 33.40 3.90 37.24
C ARG A 8 32.26 3.29 36.42
N ALA A 9 31.14 2.95 37.07
CA ALA A 9 29.98 2.33 36.42
C ALA A 9 28.78 3.29 36.24
N GLN A 10 28.85 4.51 36.78
CA GLN A 10 27.86 5.55 36.48
C GLN A 10 28.36 6.32 35.27
N THR A 11 27.90 5.95 34.07
CA THR A 11 27.93 6.87 32.93
C THR A 11 27.33 8.19 33.41
N SER A 12 28.06 9.30 33.23
CA SER A 12 27.51 10.60 33.61
C SER A 12 26.19 10.77 32.84
N PRO A 13 25.11 11.27 33.47
CA PRO A 13 23.82 11.45 32.79
C PRO A 13 23.98 12.22 31.47
N VAL A 14 24.93 13.16 31.44
CA VAL A 14 25.30 13.92 30.25
C VAL A 14 25.88 13.01 29.15
N ALA A 15 26.83 12.13 29.46
CA ALA A 15 27.41 11.22 28.46
C ALA A 15 26.35 10.29 27.85
N ALA A 16 25.41 9.80 28.67
CA ALA A 16 24.30 9.00 28.18
C ALA A 16 23.39 9.80 27.22
N LEU A 17 23.06 11.05 27.56
CA LEU A 17 22.27 11.92 26.70
C LEU A 17 23.00 12.26 25.40
N THR A 18 24.31 12.52 25.46
CA THR A 18 25.11 12.77 24.25
C THR A 18 25.11 11.57 23.33
N ALA A 19 25.32 10.36 23.86
CA ALA A 19 25.26 9.13 23.07
C ALA A 19 23.88 8.94 22.42
N LEU A 20 22.80 9.20 23.17
CA LEU A 20 21.44 9.11 22.65
C LEU A 20 21.22 10.09 21.49
N VAL A 21 21.59 11.36 21.64
CA VAL A 21 21.48 12.37 20.57
C VAL A 21 22.24 11.92 19.33
N VAL A 22 23.49 11.47 19.49
CA VAL A 22 24.32 10.98 18.37
C VAL A 22 23.64 9.81 17.65
N VAL A 23 23.12 8.84 18.40
CA VAL A 23 22.43 7.68 17.82
C VAL A 23 21.14 8.10 17.09
N PHE A 24 20.33 8.97 17.68
CA PHE A 24 19.11 9.46 17.03
C PHE A 24 19.41 10.29 15.78
N THR A 25 20.43 11.16 15.83
CA THR A 25 20.84 11.93 14.65
C THR A 25 21.39 11.03 13.55
N ALA A 26 22.20 10.04 13.90
CA ALA A 26 22.70 9.06 12.94
C ALA A 26 21.56 8.23 12.32
N LEU A 27 20.59 7.80 13.13
CA LEU A 27 19.44 7.03 12.67
C LEU A 27 18.51 7.87 11.78
N SER A 28 18.22 9.11 12.14
CA SER A 28 17.45 10.05 11.32
C SER A 28 18.18 10.41 10.02
N GLY A 29 19.50 10.58 10.08
CA GLY A 29 20.35 10.78 8.91
C GLY A 29 20.34 9.58 7.98
N TYR A 30 20.46 8.38 8.54
CA TYR A 30 20.33 7.13 7.79
C TYR A 30 18.95 7.00 7.15
N ALA A 31 17.88 7.23 7.91
CA ALA A 31 16.51 7.17 7.41
C ALA A 31 16.27 8.16 6.25
N THR A 32 16.79 9.38 6.35
CA THR A 32 16.67 10.39 5.27
C THR A 32 17.54 10.09 4.06
N VAL A 33 18.67 9.39 4.20
CA VAL A 33 19.44 8.89 3.05
C VAL A 33 18.73 7.71 2.40
N LEU A 34 18.20 6.79 3.22
CA LEU A 34 17.44 5.64 2.76
C LEU A 34 16.19 6.08 1.99
N ASP A 35 15.45 7.06 2.51
CA ASP A 35 14.29 7.68 1.85
C ASP A 35 14.65 8.40 0.55
N ARG A 36 15.87 8.92 0.39
CA ARG A 36 16.32 9.48 -0.90
C ARG A 36 16.83 8.43 -1.88
N ALA A 37 17.40 7.34 -1.37
CA ALA A 37 17.94 6.24 -2.18
C ALA A 37 16.83 5.34 -2.74
N HIS A 38 15.71 5.26 -2.02
CA HIS A 38 14.47 4.69 -2.53
C HIS A 38 13.60 5.82 -3.06
N PRO A 39 13.28 5.89 -4.37
CA PRO A 39 12.27 6.83 -4.84
C PRO A 39 10.94 6.52 -4.13
N THR A 40 10.61 7.32 -3.12
CA THR A 40 9.34 7.26 -2.39
C THR A 40 8.30 8.05 -3.18
N ALA A 41 7.50 7.36 -4.01
CA ALA A 41 6.21 7.89 -4.47
C ALA A 41 5.23 6.81 -4.98
N ASP A 42 5.66 5.82 -5.76
CA ASP A 42 4.72 4.98 -6.54
C ASP A 42 4.51 3.53 -6.04
N ARG A 43 5.41 2.99 -5.21
CA ARG A 43 5.50 1.52 -4.98
C ARG A 43 4.34 0.85 -4.24
N ASP A 44 3.42 1.60 -3.64
CA ASP A 44 2.24 1.05 -2.96
C ASP A 44 0.94 1.74 -3.38
N LEU A 45 0.98 2.61 -4.40
CA LEU A 45 -0.25 3.22 -4.92
C LEU A 45 -1.14 2.15 -5.55
N ASP A 46 -0.57 1.15 -6.20
CA ASP A 46 -1.33 0.05 -6.79
C ASP A 46 -2.01 -0.81 -5.71
N SER A 47 -1.33 -1.13 -4.61
CA SER A 47 -1.85 -1.94 -3.49
C SER A 47 -2.91 -1.17 -2.68
N ALA A 48 -2.66 0.11 -2.40
CA ALA A 48 -3.60 1.00 -1.72
C ALA A 48 -4.84 1.26 -2.60
N THR A 49 -4.64 1.53 -3.90
CA THR A 49 -5.75 1.71 -4.84
C THR A 49 -6.52 0.42 -5.02
N LEU A 50 -5.87 -0.75 -5.04
CA LEU A 50 -6.55 -2.04 -5.09
C LEU A 50 -7.46 -2.22 -3.88
N THR A 51 -6.98 -1.91 -2.68
CA THR A 51 -7.77 -2.01 -1.45
C THR A 51 -8.96 -1.04 -1.47
N ALA A 52 -8.75 0.20 -1.93
CA ALA A 52 -9.82 1.20 -2.05
C ALA A 52 -10.88 0.78 -3.10
N VAL A 53 -10.44 0.28 -4.25
CA VAL A 53 -11.32 -0.21 -5.33
C VAL A 53 -12.08 -1.46 -4.89
N GLU A 54 -11.43 -2.39 -4.20
CA GLU A 54 -12.07 -3.57 -3.63
C GLU A 54 -13.16 -3.16 -2.64
N SER A 55 -12.87 -2.23 -1.73
CA SER A 55 -13.87 -1.72 -0.77
C SER A 55 -15.04 -1.01 -1.45
N ALA A 56 -14.81 -0.29 -2.55
CA ALA A 56 -15.88 0.38 -3.30
C ALA A 56 -16.76 -0.59 -4.10
N LEU A 57 -16.16 -1.68 -4.58
CA LEU A 57 -16.83 -2.72 -5.33
C LEU A 57 -17.63 -3.70 -4.46
N THR A 58 -17.20 -3.87 -3.22
CA THR A 58 -17.73 -4.88 -2.30
C THR A 58 -19.04 -4.43 -1.68
N ASP A 59 -20.03 -5.32 -1.62
CA ASP A 59 -21.27 -5.11 -0.88
C ASP A 59 -21.11 -5.39 0.62
N GLU A 60 -22.17 -5.19 1.41
CA GLU A 60 -22.16 -5.45 2.86
C GLU A 60 -21.85 -6.93 3.20
N THR A 61 -21.92 -7.83 2.23
CA THR A 61 -21.68 -9.27 2.38
C THR A 61 -20.27 -9.71 1.96
N GLY A 62 -19.42 -8.79 1.51
CA GLY A 62 -18.06 -9.15 1.06
C GLY A 62 -18.00 -9.60 -0.40
N VAL A 63 -19.02 -9.33 -1.21
CA VAL A 63 -19.08 -9.75 -2.62
C VAL A 63 -18.96 -8.55 -3.55
N VAL A 64 -18.07 -8.64 -4.55
CA VAL A 64 -17.87 -7.64 -5.58
C VAL A 64 -19.06 -7.58 -6.52
N GLU A 65 -19.66 -6.39 -6.64
CA GLU A 65 -20.75 -6.08 -7.55
C GLU A 65 -20.25 -5.40 -8.82
N LEU A 66 -20.40 -6.07 -9.96
CA LEU A 66 -19.96 -5.54 -11.27
C LEU A 66 -20.71 -4.26 -11.69
N SER A 67 -21.92 -4.05 -11.17
CA SER A 67 -22.71 -2.83 -11.39
C SER A 67 -22.04 -1.58 -10.79
N ARG A 68 -21.31 -1.73 -9.69
CA ARG A 68 -20.58 -0.65 -8.99
C ARG A 68 -19.22 -0.32 -9.60
N LEU A 69 -18.83 -1.01 -10.68
CA LEU A 69 -17.53 -0.81 -11.32
C LEU A 69 -17.31 0.61 -11.85
N SER A 70 -18.40 1.29 -12.23
CA SER A 70 -18.34 2.69 -12.66
C SER A 70 -18.04 3.64 -11.48
N ASP A 71 -18.68 3.42 -10.34
CA ASP A 71 -18.48 4.19 -9.12
C ASP A 71 -17.10 3.93 -8.50
N ALA A 72 -16.61 2.69 -8.55
CA ALA A 72 -15.29 2.31 -8.04
C ALA A 72 -14.14 3.04 -8.74
N ARG A 73 -14.38 3.66 -9.90
CA ARG A 73 -13.42 4.52 -10.58
C ARG A 73 -13.11 5.81 -9.82
N SER A 74 -14.02 6.26 -8.96
CA SER A 74 -13.77 7.39 -8.06
C SER A 74 -12.79 7.08 -6.93
N ALA A 75 -12.52 5.80 -6.66
CA ALA A 75 -11.50 5.36 -5.71
C ALA A 75 -10.08 5.38 -6.31
N CYS A 76 -9.94 5.69 -7.60
CA CYS A 76 -8.64 5.89 -8.22
C CYS A 76 -8.00 7.21 -7.73
N PRO A 77 -6.69 7.24 -7.48
CA PRO A 77 -6.01 8.41 -6.96
C PRO A 77 -6.03 9.59 -7.96
N ASP A 78 -6.25 10.79 -7.43
CA ASP A 78 -6.21 12.03 -8.21
C ASP A 78 -4.81 12.28 -8.78
N GLY A 79 -4.75 12.79 -10.01
CA GLY A 79 -3.49 13.06 -10.71
C GLY A 79 -2.83 11.83 -11.34
N TYR A 80 -3.42 10.64 -11.21
CA TYR A 80 -2.96 9.41 -11.85
C TYR A 80 -3.99 8.84 -12.82
N SER A 81 -3.50 8.16 -13.83
CA SER A 81 -4.31 7.29 -14.67
C SER A 81 -4.49 5.92 -14.03
N CYS A 82 -5.71 5.41 -14.08
CA CYS A 82 -6.10 4.20 -13.37
C CYS A 82 -6.99 3.30 -14.23
N ARG A 83 -6.69 2.01 -14.24
CA ARG A 83 -7.44 0.96 -14.94
C ARG A 83 -7.79 -0.17 -13.99
N ILE A 84 -9.08 -0.45 -13.88
CA ILE A 84 -9.62 -1.53 -13.05
C ILE A 84 -10.10 -2.63 -14.00
N VAL A 85 -9.69 -3.87 -13.74
CA VAL A 85 -10.07 -5.05 -14.52
C VAL A 85 -10.59 -6.10 -13.57
N VAL A 86 -11.86 -6.48 -13.73
CA VAL A 86 -12.47 -7.62 -13.02
C VAL A 86 -12.64 -8.75 -14.02
N ALA A 87 -12.09 -9.91 -13.70
CA ALA A 87 -12.22 -11.12 -14.50
C ALA A 87 -12.81 -12.24 -13.65
N VAL A 88 -13.94 -12.80 -14.08
CA VAL A 88 -14.62 -13.94 -13.45
C VAL A 88 -15.06 -14.89 -14.56
N ASP A 89 -14.60 -16.13 -14.51
CA ASP A 89 -14.78 -17.12 -15.58
C ASP A 89 -14.45 -16.53 -16.97
N ASP A 90 -15.39 -16.56 -17.92
CA ASP A 90 -15.25 -15.98 -19.26
C ASP A 90 -15.62 -14.48 -19.34
N VAL A 91 -16.06 -13.89 -18.23
CA VAL A 91 -16.50 -12.49 -18.17
C VAL A 91 -15.35 -11.60 -17.72
N ARG A 92 -14.96 -10.67 -18.60
CA ARG A 92 -13.99 -9.61 -18.27
C ARG A 92 -14.64 -8.23 -18.38
N ARG A 93 -14.67 -7.50 -17.27
CA ARG A 93 -15.14 -6.11 -17.22
C ARG A 93 -13.98 -5.19 -16.92
N VAL A 94 -13.98 -4.03 -17.58
CA VAL A 94 -12.86 -3.08 -17.51
C VAL A 94 -13.41 -1.67 -17.34
N ALA A 95 -12.82 -0.91 -16.43
CA ALA A 95 -13.04 0.51 -16.28
C ALA A 95 -11.71 1.26 -16.45
N GLY A 96 -11.69 2.21 -17.40
CA GLY A 96 -10.58 3.12 -17.62
C GLY A 96 -9.81 3.01 -18.92
N PRO A 97 -8.86 3.93 -19.16
CA PRO A 97 -8.02 3.95 -20.34
C PRO A 97 -7.10 2.73 -20.39
N PRO A 98 -6.62 2.35 -21.59
CA PRO A 98 -5.62 1.28 -21.74
C PRO A 98 -4.34 1.66 -21.00
N SER A 99 -3.78 0.70 -20.26
CA SER A 99 -2.54 0.91 -19.52
C SER A 99 -1.32 0.84 -20.44
N PRO A 100 -0.29 1.68 -20.23
CA PRO A 100 0.99 1.54 -20.92
C PRO A 100 1.70 0.24 -20.52
N THR A 101 2.64 -0.21 -21.35
CA THR A 101 3.40 -1.44 -21.10
C THR A 101 4.37 -1.22 -19.95
N GLY A 102 4.32 -2.07 -18.93
CA GLY A 102 5.17 -1.97 -17.74
C GLY A 102 4.63 -1.07 -16.63
N ALA A 103 3.37 -0.61 -16.72
CA ALA A 103 2.70 0.08 -15.61
C ALA A 103 2.56 -0.81 -14.37
N ASP A 104 2.69 -0.20 -13.20
CA ASP A 104 2.54 -0.90 -11.92
C ASP A 104 1.12 -1.42 -11.75
N SER A 105 1.02 -2.66 -11.26
CA SER A 105 -0.27 -3.32 -11.13
C SER A 105 -0.31 -4.31 -9.99
N SER A 106 -1.42 -4.26 -9.26
CA SER A 106 -1.73 -5.21 -8.20
C SER A 106 -2.90 -6.10 -8.59
N VAL A 107 -2.90 -7.34 -8.09
CA VAL A 107 -3.92 -8.35 -8.39
C VAL A 107 -4.32 -9.07 -7.12
N THR A 108 -5.63 -9.16 -6.86
CA THR A 108 -6.20 -9.96 -5.77
C THR A 108 -7.28 -10.91 -6.27
N ARG A 109 -7.63 -11.91 -5.45
CA ARG A 109 -8.76 -12.82 -5.69
C ARG A 109 -9.98 -12.30 -4.95
N VAL A 110 -11.13 -12.26 -5.62
CA VAL A 110 -12.38 -11.74 -5.06
C VAL A 110 -13.54 -12.67 -5.37
N SER A 111 -14.53 -12.71 -4.49
CA SER A 111 -15.87 -13.21 -4.77
C SER A 111 -16.63 -12.17 -5.59
N VAL A 112 -17.10 -12.53 -6.78
CA VAL A 112 -17.82 -11.64 -7.69
C VAL A 112 -19.23 -12.13 -7.89
N ARG A 113 -20.22 -11.23 -7.75
CA ARG A 113 -21.60 -11.53 -8.11
C ARG A 113 -21.75 -11.44 -9.63
N THR A 114 -22.01 -12.58 -10.27
CA THR A 114 -22.19 -12.64 -11.73
C THR A 114 -23.66 -12.48 -12.12
N GLU A 115 -24.56 -12.97 -11.27
CA GLU A 115 -26.02 -12.90 -11.41
C GLU A 115 -26.68 -12.81 -10.02
N PRO A 116 -27.95 -12.38 -9.90
CA PRO A 116 -28.68 -12.44 -8.65
C PRO A 116 -28.64 -13.85 -8.04
N GLY A 117 -28.01 -13.98 -6.86
CA GLY A 117 -27.87 -15.26 -6.15
C GLY A 117 -26.73 -16.16 -6.64
N ARG A 118 -25.94 -15.75 -7.65
CA ARG A 118 -24.78 -16.50 -8.16
C ARG A 118 -23.49 -15.74 -7.87
N VAL A 119 -22.61 -16.36 -7.10
CA VAL A 119 -21.28 -15.85 -6.77
C VAL A 119 -20.23 -16.74 -7.43
N GLY A 120 -19.32 -16.14 -8.20
CA GLY A 120 -18.16 -16.79 -8.79
C GLY A 120 -16.87 -16.27 -8.17
N PHE A 121 -15.77 -17.03 -8.28
CA PHE A 121 -14.45 -16.59 -7.85
C PHE A 121 -13.70 -15.98 -9.01
N GLY A 122 -13.27 -14.73 -8.85
CA GLY A 122 -12.61 -13.95 -9.88
C GLY A 122 -11.28 -13.35 -9.43
N LYS A 123 -10.69 -12.56 -10.32
CA LYS A 123 -9.52 -11.74 -10.08
C LYS A 123 -9.87 -10.28 -10.29
N LEU A 124 -9.49 -9.45 -9.32
CA LEU A 124 -9.51 -8.01 -9.44
C LEU A 124 -8.07 -7.56 -9.68
N ARG A 125 -7.85 -6.85 -10.79
CA ARG A 125 -6.57 -6.23 -11.13
C ARG A 125 -6.75 -4.73 -11.21
N VAL A 126 -5.85 -4.00 -10.57
CA VAL A 126 -5.76 -2.55 -10.66
C VAL A 126 -4.40 -2.20 -11.23
N VAL A 127 -4.38 -1.25 -12.18
CA VAL A 127 -3.17 -0.72 -12.80
C VAL A 127 -3.20 0.79 -12.63
N VAL A 128 -2.13 1.37 -12.11
CA VAL A 128 -2.01 2.82 -11.85
C VAL A 128 -0.73 3.32 -12.51
N TRP A 129 -0.79 4.49 -13.13
CA TRP A 129 0.36 5.15 -13.78
C TRP A 129 0.19 6.66 -13.85
N SER A 130 1.27 7.41 -13.99
CA SER A 130 1.27 8.87 -14.23
C SER A 130 1.38 9.23 -15.70
#